data_AF-G0UYM6-F1
#
_entry.id   AF-G0UYM6-F1
#
_cell.length_a   1.000
_cell.length_b   1.000
_cell.length_c   1.000
_cell.angle_alpha   90.00
_cell.angle_beta   90.00
_cell.angle_gamma   90.00
#
_symmetry.space_group_name_H-M   'P 1'
#
loop_
_entity.id
_entity.type
_entity.pdbx_description
1 polymer ?
#
loop_
_entity_poly.entity_id
_entity_poly.type
_entity_poly.pdbx_seq_one_letter_code
_entity_poly.pdbx_strand_id
1 'polypeptide(L)'
;MAGQDVAGLVESLYQNKGASERRDTVMSLSNLVRQGDAATVLEILKTNVKSGVPERQETTMAILDELTVNCGPSFAVMLSSQKWMDRLIKLAKAGPPNVTNKIISTVIGWQMRYHTVSFAQCIKRLRQSKSTSEACIQALRAVGDDGTGATICRSADSGSPSHSSHDGRRGKRPDAILAELQSDLVSLEYSLENPQFVQDDAIAKECKGHKMKCMQMLESGSYESIASDLMQLIERFSQALELYECMTGVDMGEGEAARARALTGKPSKDNGGDSDDEYSKQLRARVAPQNAQQVMLKAQEATQQLVEQERNETIQLRAQLEEMRRKYEDMHNKYKDAKRVTFVCTAVFVPYFHERLRLATRISWTSRLLMRLGLMIPPVARRLMNLMKFTRLMHLKPKCLRIHHRLLTV
;
A
#
# COMPACT_ATOMS: atom_id res chain seq x y z
N MET A 1 -16.10 29.19 13.09
CA MET A 1 -15.14 28.30 13.77
C MET A 1 -13.81 29.06 13.84
N ALA A 2 -13.24 29.21 15.02
CA ALA A 2 -12.00 29.98 15.21
C ALA A 2 -10.87 29.32 14.42
N GLY A 3 -10.28 30.05 13.47
CA GLY A 3 -9.14 29.56 12.69
C GLY A 3 -7.99 29.23 13.64
N GLN A 4 -7.60 27.96 13.71
CA GLN A 4 -6.37 27.58 14.37
C GLN A 4 -5.22 28.23 13.60
N ASP A 5 -4.45 29.09 14.28
CA ASP A 5 -3.31 29.75 13.67
C ASP A 5 -2.19 28.73 13.41
N VAL A 6 -1.99 28.40 12.13
CA VAL A 6 -0.96 27.48 11.66
C VAL A 6 0.43 27.94 12.13
N ALA A 7 0.68 29.25 12.15
CA ALA A 7 1.97 29.79 12.58
C ALA A 7 2.21 29.57 14.07
N GLY A 8 1.19 29.79 14.90
CA GLY A 8 1.25 29.53 16.34
C GLY A 8 1.50 28.06 16.69
N LEU A 9 0.92 27.12 15.94
CA LEU A 9 1.17 25.68 16.11
C LEU A 9 2.60 25.29 15.71
N VAL A 10 3.11 25.83 14.61
CA VAL A 10 4.49 25.56 14.19
C VAL A 10 5.49 26.15 15.19
N GLU A 11 5.25 27.35 15.71
CA GLU A 11 6.14 27.97 16.69
C GLU A 11 6.12 27.23 18.04
N SER A 12 4.98 26.65 18.45
CA SER A 12 4.92 25.84 19.68
C SER A 12 5.74 24.55 19.57
N LEU A 13 5.88 23.97 18.37
CA LEU A 13 6.74 22.81 18.12
C LEU A 13 8.22 23.13 18.29
N TYR A 14 8.64 24.36 18.01
CA TYR A 14 10.03 24.80 18.24
C TYR A 14 10.32 25.10 19.72
N GLN A 15 9.31 25.44 20.53
CA GLN A 15 9.47 25.76 21.96
C GLN A 15 9.62 24.53 22.87
N ASN A 16 9.52 23.31 22.31
CA ASN A 16 9.79 22.03 22.98
C ASN A 16 9.15 21.87 24.37
N LYS A 17 7.81 21.94 24.44
CA LYS A 17 7.02 21.92 25.69
C LYS A 17 6.73 20.53 26.28
N GLY A 18 7.49 19.50 25.88
CA GLY A 18 7.34 18.12 26.36
C GLY A 18 6.68 17.17 25.35
N ALA A 19 6.91 15.86 25.53
CA ALA A 19 6.60 14.84 24.52
C ALA A 19 5.09 14.57 24.30
N SER A 20 4.24 14.89 25.27
CA SER A 20 2.77 14.77 25.12
C SER A 20 2.21 15.95 24.34
N GLU A 21 2.51 17.18 24.78
CA GLU A 21 2.06 18.41 24.12
C GLU A 21 2.56 18.53 22.68
N ARG A 22 3.80 18.08 22.42
CA ARG A 22 4.34 17.98 21.07
C ARG A 22 3.50 17.05 20.19
N ARG A 23 3.14 15.86 20.68
CA ARG A 23 2.30 14.91 19.92
C ARG A 23 0.92 15.50 19.61
N ASP A 24 0.28 16.14 20.57
CA ASP A 24 -1.03 16.76 20.37
C ASP A 24 -0.97 17.91 19.36
N THR A 25 0.11 18.69 19.40
CA THR A 25 0.37 19.78 18.45
C THR A 25 0.64 19.24 17.04
N VAL A 26 1.44 18.19 16.90
CA VAL A 26 1.72 17.52 15.61
C VAL A 26 0.44 16.93 15.01
N MET A 27 -0.40 16.30 15.83
CA MET A 27 -1.69 15.76 15.38
C MET A 27 -2.64 16.87 14.92
N SER A 28 -2.67 17.99 15.64
CA SER A 28 -3.45 19.17 15.24
C SER A 28 -2.96 19.74 13.91
N LEU A 29 -1.65 19.88 13.74
CA LEU A 29 -1.03 20.33 12.49
C LEU A 29 -1.31 19.34 11.34
N SER A 30 -1.23 18.04 11.61
CA SER A 30 -1.54 16.99 10.63
C SER A 30 -3.00 17.04 10.18
N ASN A 31 -3.94 17.33 11.09
CA ASN A 31 -5.35 17.48 10.74
C ASN A 31 -5.59 18.69 9.83
N LEU A 32 -4.91 19.82 10.06
CA LEU A 32 -4.98 21.00 9.18
C LEU A 32 -4.42 20.69 7.78
N VAL A 33 -3.29 19.97 7.71
CA VAL A 33 -2.74 19.48 6.44
C VAL A 33 -3.77 18.63 5.68
N ARG A 34 -4.46 17.70 6.36
CA ARG A 34 -5.52 16.87 5.75
C ARG A 34 -6.76 17.67 5.36
N GLN A 35 -7.02 18.81 5.98
CA GLN A 35 -8.14 19.72 5.66
C GLN A 35 -7.84 20.67 4.49
N GLY A 36 -6.60 20.66 3.96
CA GLY A 36 -6.22 21.43 2.77
C GLY A 36 -5.17 22.53 3.03
N ASP A 37 -4.74 22.75 4.27
CA ASP A 37 -3.79 23.82 4.62
C ASP A 37 -2.31 23.44 4.42
N ALA A 38 -2.04 22.35 3.71
CA ALA A 38 -0.70 21.81 3.50
C ALA A 38 0.27 22.83 2.89
N ALA A 39 -0.19 23.64 1.93
CA ALA A 39 0.63 24.66 1.29
C ALA A 39 1.11 25.73 2.29
N THR A 40 0.22 26.20 3.15
CA THR A 40 0.52 27.19 4.19
C THR A 40 1.52 26.64 5.20
N VAL A 41 1.33 25.40 5.64
CA VAL A 41 2.28 24.70 6.54
C VAL A 41 3.65 24.60 5.90
N LEU A 42 3.73 24.15 4.64
CA LEU A 42 4.99 24.02 3.92
C LEU A 42 5.67 25.38 3.72
N GLU A 43 4.95 26.45 3.45
CA GLU A 43 5.52 27.79 3.32
C GLU A 43 6.18 28.28 4.62
N ILE A 44 5.55 28.03 5.77
CA ILE A 44 6.10 28.38 7.10
C ILE A 44 7.32 27.50 7.42
N LEU A 45 7.25 26.20 7.16
CA LEU A 45 8.42 25.33 7.40
C LEU A 45 9.57 25.67 6.45
N LYS A 46 9.27 26.07 5.21
CA LYS A 46 10.27 26.49 4.22
C LYS A 46 11.11 27.67 4.69
N THR A 47 10.52 28.65 5.36
CA THR A 47 11.29 29.80 5.89
C THR A 47 12.27 29.34 6.96
N ASN A 48 11.85 28.46 7.87
CA ASN A 48 12.70 27.91 8.92
C ASN A 48 13.82 26.99 8.38
N VAL A 49 13.55 26.21 7.32
CA VAL A 49 14.59 25.45 6.62
C VAL A 49 15.61 26.38 5.96
N LYS A 50 15.18 27.49 5.36
CA LYS A 50 16.06 28.40 4.61
C LYS A 50 16.91 29.31 5.50
N SER A 51 16.33 29.89 6.54
CA SER A 51 16.94 30.97 7.34
C SER A 51 16.95 30.70 8.84
N GLY A 52 16.47 29.54 9.30
CA GLY A 52 16.56 29.16 10.71
C GLY A 52 17.98 28.83 11.15
N VAL A 53 18.23 28.93 12.46
CA VAL A 53 19.44 28.38 13.09
C VAL A 53 19.50 26.85 12.95
N PRO A 54 20.68 26.20 13.01
CA PRO A 54 20.83 24.76 12.81
C PRO A 54 19.86 23.89 13.63
N GLU A 55 19.63 24.23 14.90
CA GLU A 55 18.68 23.51 15.77
C GLU A 55 17.23 23.60 15.27
N ARG A 56 16.81 24.76 14.77
CA ARG A 56 15.49 24.94 14.15
C ARG A 56 15.42 24.19 12.82
N GLN A 57 16.50 24.14 12.03
CA GLN A 57 16.53 23.37 10.78
C GLN A 57 16.36 21.87 11.04
N GLU A 58 17.06 21.30 12.03
CA GLU A 58 16.90 19.90 12.45
C GLU A 58 15.49 19.61 12.96
N THR A 59 14.97 20.49 13.81
CA THR A 59 13.60 20.37 14.34
C THR A 59 12.59 20.43 13.21
N THR A 60 12.81 21.29 12.21
CA THR A 60 11.94 21.36 11.03
C THR A 60 11.98 20.06 10.22
N MET A 61 13.15 19.45 10.05
CA MET A 61 13.24 18.14 9.40
C MET A 61 12.52 17.04 10.19
N ALA A 62 12.55 17.09 11.52
CA ALA A 62 11.77 16.17 12.36
C ALA A 62 10.25 16.41 12.22
N ILE A 63 9.80 17.66 12.22
CA ILE A 63 8.38 18.02 11.99
C ILE A 63 7.94 17.53 10.61
N LEU A 64 8.76 17.72 9.57
CA LEU A 64 8.44 17.23 8.22
C LEU A 64 8.33 15.70 8.19
N ASP A 65 9.22 14.97 8.85
CA ASP A 65 9.12 13.51 8.92
C ASP A 65 7.85 13.07 9.67
N GLU A 66 7.57 13.67 10.82
CA GLU A 66 6.34 13.40 11.60
C GLU A 66 5.07 13.72 10.78
N LEU A 67 5.05 14.82 10.03
CA LEU A 67 3.93 15.16 9.13
C LEU A 67 3.81 14.18 7.97
N THR A 68 4.92 13.71 7.37
CA THR A 68 4.84 12.67 6.32
C THR A 68 4.25 11.38 6.86
N VAL A 69 4.61 10.96 8.07
CA VAL A 69 4.06 9.74 8.69
C VAL A 69 2.57 9.88 8.97
N ASN A 70 2.16 11.04 9.52
CA ASN A 70 0.78 11.24 9.94
C ASN A 70 -0.16 11.59 8.77
N CYS A 71 0.30 12.33 7.76
CA CYS A 71 -0.53 12.74 6.63
C CYS A 71 -0.51 11.72 5.48
N GLY A 72 0.48 10.84 5.45
CA GLY A 72 0.61 9.78 4.46
C GLY A 72 1.17 10.25 3.10
N PRO A 73 0.96 9.45 2.05
CA PRO A 73 1.59 9.66 0.74
C PRO A 73 1.29 11.03 0.09
N SER A 74 0.11 11.60 0.31
CA SER A 74 -0.30 12.91 -0.22
C SER A 74 0.67 14.03 0.17
N PHE A 75 1.13 14.03 1.41
CA PHE A 75 2.10 15.01 1.91
C PHE A 75 3.52 14.72 1.42
N ALA A 76 3.89 13.44 1.29
CA ALA A 76 5.17 13.03 0.72
C ALA A 76 5.32 13.50 -0.75
N VAL A 77 4.25 13.42 -1.55
CA VAL A 77 4.24 13.92 -2.94
C VAL A 77 4.42 15.44 -3.01
N MET A 78 3.79 16.20 -2.12
CA MET A 78 4.03 17.65 -2.08
C MET A 78 5.50 17.99 -1.75
N LEU A 79 6.10 17.23 -0.84
CA LEU A 79 7.51 17.35 -0.50
C LEU A 79 8.46 16.86 -1.60
N SER A 80 8.03 15.91 -2.44
CA SER A 80 8.82 15.37 -3.56
C SER A 80 8.95 16.36 -4.73
N SER A 81 8.33 17.53 -4.66
CA SER A 81 8.50 18.57 -5.68
C SER A 81 9.97 18.99 -5.85
N GLN A 82 10.36 19.27 -7.10
CA GLN A 82 11.72 19.65 -7.45
C GLN A 82 12.24 20.85 -6.63
N LYS A 83 11.35 21.82 -6.33
CA LYS A 83 11.67 23.01 -5.52
C LYS A 83 12.07 22.65 -4.08
N TRP A 84 11.44 21.64 -3.49
CA TRP A 84 11.78 21.16 -2.16
C TRP A 84 13.07 20.33 -2.19
N MET A 85 13.21 19.42 -3.16
CA MET A 85 14.42 18.62 -3.33
C MET A 85 15.67 19.49 -3.53
N ASP A 86 15.63 20.46 -4.43
CA ASP A 86 16.77 21.35 -4.66
C ASP A 86 17.11 22.19 -3.43
N ARG A 87 16.11 22.53 -2.60
CA ARG A 87 16.34 23.26 -1.35
C ARG A 87 17.01 22.38 -0.30
N LEU A 88 16.55 21.14 -0.12
CA LEU A 88 17.18 20.18 0.79
C LEU A 88 18.61 19.86 0.37
N ILE A 89 18.85 19.69 -0.94
CA ILE A 89 20.21 19.46 -1.47
C ILE A 89 21.11 20.65 -1.16
N LYS A 90 20.66 21.89 -1.43
CA LYS A 90 21.44 23.09 -1.14
C LYS A 90 21.75 23.20 0.35
N LEU A 91 20.76 22.96 1.20
CA LEU A 91 20.94 23.03 2.65
C LEU A 91 21.88 21.95 3.17
N ALA A 92 21.75 20.70 2.72
CA ALA A 92 22.66 19.62 3.12
C ALA A 92 24.11 19.86 2.64
N LYS A 93 24.30 20.53 1.50
CA LYS A 93 25.65 20.85 0.99
C LYS A 93 26.35 21.99 1.72
N ALA A 94 25.58 22.97 2.21
CA ALA A 94 26.10 24.19 2.85
C ALA A 94 25.94 24.21 4.37
N GLY A 95 25.12 23.31 4.93
CA GLY A 95 24.79 23.25 6.33
C GLY A 95 25.84 22.54 7.18
N PRO A 96 25.76 22.70 8.51
CA PRO A 96 26.62 22.01 9.45
C PRO A 96 26.33 20.49 9.49
N PRO A 97 27.29 19.65 9.95
CA PRO A 97 27.20 18.20 9.85
C PRO A 97 25.93 17.57 10.45
N ASN A 98 25.45 18.11 11.57
CA ASN A 98 24.22 17.71 12.24
C ASN A 98 22.97 17.88 11.35
N VAL A 99 22.81 19.06 10.74
CA VAL A 99 21.72 19.36 9.81
C VAL A 99 21.83 18.49 8.56
N THR A 100 23.05 18.35 8.01
CA THR A 100 23.33 17.52 6.84
C THR A 100 22.95 16.06 7.06
N ASN A 101 23.38 15.47 8.17
CA ASN A 101 23.08 14.09 8.54
C ASN A 101 21.57 13.89 8.76
N LYS A 102 20.90 14.86 9.40
CA LYS A 102 19.45 14.81 9.60
C LYS A 102 18.69 14.84 8.28
N ILE A 103 19.06 15.73 7.35
CA ILE A 103 18.43 15.78 6.01
C ILE A 103 18.64 14.47 5.26
N ILE A 104 19.87 13.98 5.21
CA ILE A 104 20.22 12.74 4.48
C ILE A 104 19.43 11.56 5.05
N SER A 105 19.47 11.35 6.37
CA SER A 105 18.75 10.25 7.01
C SER A 105 17.24 10.33 6.80
N THR A 106 16.65 11.52 6.93
CA THR A 106 15.22 11.74 6.71
C THR A 106 14.82 11.47 5.25
N VAL A 107 15.57 11.97 4.27
CA VAL A 107 15.27 11.74 2.84
C VAL A 107 15.44 10.27 2.45
N ILE A 108 16.44 9.56 2.99
CA ILE A 108 16.57 8.11 2.82
C ILE A 108 15.36 7.41 3.44
N GLY A 109 14.94 7.80 4.64
CA GLY A 109 13.73 7.28 5.29
C GLY A 109 12.48 7.47 4.43
N TRP A 110 12.31 8.64 3.81
CA TRP A 110 11.21 8.91 2.89
C TRP A 110 11.31 8.07 1.61
N GLN A 111 12.50 7.91 1.02
CA GLN A 111 12.70 7.03 -0.13
C GLN A 111 12.34 5.58 0.19
N MET A 112 12.69 5.09 1.39
CA MET A 112 12.39 3.71 1.80
C MET A 112 10.90 3.49 2.10
N ARG A 113 10.14 4.56 2.42
CA ARG A 113 8.70 4.47 2.72
C ARG A 113 7.82 4.71 1.50
N TYR A 114 8.22 5.65 0.65
CA TYR A 114 7.36 6.18 -0.43
C TYR A 114 7.94 5.99 -1.83
N HIS A 115 9.20 5.56 -1.95
CA HIS A 115 9.85 5.19 -3.21
C HIS A 115 9.84 6.23 -4.35
N THR A 116 9.54 7.51 -4.07
CA THR A 116 9.40 8.53 -5.12
C THR A 116 10.70 8.79 -5.89
N VAL A 117 10.60 8.97 -7.21
CA VAL A 117 11.74 9.29 -8.09
C VAL A 117 12.51 10.53 -7.60
N SER A 118 11.81 11.56 -7.13
CA SER A 118 12.46 12.79 -6.65
C SER A 118 13.33 12.57 -5.41
N PHE A 119 12.89 11.74 -4.46
CA PHE A 119 13.71 11.38 -3.30
C PHE A 119 14.93 10.54 -3.73
N ALA A 120 14.75 9.58 -4.65
CA ALA A 120 15.84 8.79 -5.21
C ALA A 120 16.89 9.68 -5.93
N GLN A 121 16.43 10.63 -6.75
CA GLN A 121 17.30 11.61 -7.42
C GLN A 121 18.01 12.52 -6.42
N CYS A 122 17.33 12.94 -5.35
CA CYS A 122 17.92 13.72 -4.27
C CYS A 122 19.08 12.96 -3.60
N ILE A 123 18.85 11.70 -3.22
CA ILE A 123 19.88 10.82 -2.65
C ILE A 123 21.04 10.65 -3.62
N LYS A 124 20.77 10.41 -4.91
CA LYS A 124 21.80 10.30 -5.95
C LYS A 124 22.66 11.56 -6.02
N ARG A 125 22.05 12.75 -6.03
CA ARG A 125 22.76 14.04 -6.07
C ARG A 125 23.55 14.32 -4.79
N LEU A 126 23.06 13.89 -3.63
CA LEU A 126 23.76 14.00 -2.34
C LEU A 126 24.97 13.04 -2.28
N ARG A 127 24.82 11.82 -2.79
CA ARG A 127 25.90 10.83 -2.89
C ARG A 127 27.02 11.27 -3.84
N GLN A 128 26.68 11.92 -4.95
CA GLN A 128 27.65 12.41 -5.93
C GLN A 128 28.39 13.68 -5.49
N SER A 129 27.93 14.34 -4.42
CA SER A 129 28.52 15.60 -3.97
C SER A 129 29.69 15.37 -3.02
N LYS A 130 30.80 16.09 -3.24
CA LYS A 130 32.03 15.97 -2.43
C LYS A 130 31.81 16.23 -0.93
N SER A 131 30.89 17.13 -0.57
CA SER A 131 30.64 17.51 0.83
C SER A 131 29.67 16.60 1.58
N THR A 132 28.86 15.81 0.88
CA THR A 132 27.76 15.01 1.49
C THR A 132 27.85 13.52 1.18
N SER A 133 28.80 13.10 0.33
CA SER A 133 28.95 11.72 -0.12
C SER A 133 29.19 10.74 1.03
N GLU A 134 30.11 11.07 1.94
CA GLU A 134 30.47 10.21 3.06
C GLU A 134 29.31 10.01 4.03
N ALA A 135 28.66 11.11 4.44
CA ALA A 135 27.45 11.07 5.27
C ALA A 135 26.32 10.27 4.61
N CYS A 136 26.14 10.40 3.28
CA CYS A 136 25.16 9.63 2.52
C CYS A 136 25.48 8.14 2.49
N ILE A 137 26.75 7.76 2.31
CA ILE A 137 27.19 6.36 2.33
C ILE A 137 27.00 5.75 3.73
N GLN A 138 27.37 6.49 4.78
CA GLN A 138 27.20 6.04 6.17
C GLN A 138 25.72 5.83 6.51
N ALA A 139 24.85 6.78 6.15
CA ALA A 139 23.41 6.67 6.37
C ALA A 139 22.77 5.50 5.59
N LEU A 140 23.17 5.28 4.33
CA LEU A 140 22.69 4.14 3.54
C LEU A 140 23.13 2.79 4.12
N ARG A 141 24.34 2.71 4.70
CA ARG A 141 24.82 1.51 5.39
C ARG A 141 24.04 1.24 6.67
N ALA A 142 23.75 2.27 7.46
CA ALA A 142 22.96 2.14 8.69
C ALA A 142 21.56 1.56 8.41
N VAL A 143 20.92 1.98 7.31
CA VAL A 143 19.60 1.44 6.90
C VAL A 143 19.69 0.02 6.34
N GLY A 144 20.84 -0.38 5.79
CA GLY A 144 21.08 -1.72 5.26
C GLY A 144 21.25 -2.80 6.32
N ASP A 145 21.75 -2.44 7.50
CA ASP A 145 21.99 -3.37 8.61
C ASP A 145 20.70 -3.71 9.39
N ASP A 146 19.67 -2.87 9.32
CA ASP A 146 18.33 -3.08 9.91
C ASP A 146 17.44 -4.07 9.12
N GLY A 147 18.04 -4.96 8.33
CA GLY A 147 17.36 -6.11 7.70
C GLY A 147 16.48 -5.82 6.49
N THR A 148 16.43 -4.58 5.98
CA THR A 148 15.55 -4.19 4.86
C THR A 148 16.28 -3.53 3.67
N GLY A 149 17.55 -3.12 3.81
CA GLY A 149 18.22 -2.26 2.83
C GLY A 149 19.33 -2.91 2.01
N ALA A 150 19.00 -3.63 0.93
CA ALA A 150 20.00 -4.12 -0.03
C ALA A 150 19.81 -3.62 -1.48
N THR A 151 18.87 -2.69 -1.75
CA THR A 151 18.45 -2.42 -3.13
C THR A 151 18.88 -1.06 -3.70
N ILE A 152 19.49 -0.15 -2.93
CA ILE A 152 19.83 1.19 -3.44
C ILE A 152 21.15 1.23 -4.25
N CYS A 153 21.93 0.13 -4.30
CA CYS A 153 23.28 0.16 -4.89
C CYS A 153 23.46 -0.46 -6.29
N ARG A 154 22.40 -0.81 -7.03
CA ARG A 154 22.56 -1.37 -8.38
C ARG A 154 21.87 -0.54 -9.44
N SER A 155 22.48 0.58 -9.82
CA SER A 155 22.30 1.15 -11.17
C SER A 155 23.49 2.03 -11.53
N ALA A 156 24.22 1.58 -12.56
CA ALA A 156 25.23 2.26 -13.36
C ALA A 156 26.56 2.67 -12.68
N ASP A 157 27.55 1.78 -12.75
CA ASP A 157 28.89 2.16 -13.20
C ASP A 157 29.56 0.98 -13.91
N SER A 158 29.89 1.20 -15.18
CA SER A 158 30.60 0.28 -16.05
C SER A 158 32.11 0.57 -16.00
N GLY A 159 32.92 -0.44 -15.65
CA GLY A 159 34.33 -0.55 -16.06
C GLY A 159 35.40 -0.50 -14.96
N SER A 160 35.68 -1.64 -14.31
CA SER A 160 37.05 -2.19 -14.15
C SER A 160 37.03 -3.50 -13.35
N PRO A 161 37.89 -4.50 -13.68
CA PRO A 161 37.82 -5.83 -13.10
C PRO A 161 38.69 -5.92 -11.85
N SER A 162 38.10 -6.32 -10.72
CA SER A 162 38.87 -6.84 -9.59
C SER A 162 38.24 -8.14 -9.12
N HIS A 163 38.95 -9.22 -9.44
CA HIS A 163 38.73 -10.58 -8.98
C HIS A 163 38.64 -10.66 -7.45
N SER A 164 37.54 -11.20 -6.95
CA SER A 164 37.58 -12.25 -5.92
C SER A 164 36.27 -13.03 -5.95
N SER A 165 36.40 -14.29 -6.36
CA SER A 165 35.35 -15.28 -6.44
C SER A 165 35.02 -15.81 -5.05
N HIS A 166 33.74 -15.81 -4.66
CA HIS A 166 33.09 -16.95 -4.01
C HIS A 166 31.57 -16.74 -3.87
N ASP A 167 30.80 -17.71 -4.37
CA ASP A 167 29.35 -18.00 -4.18
C ASP A 167 28.32 -16.88 -4.44
N GLY A 168 27.37 -17.00 -5.38
CA GLY A 168 26.62 -18.21 -5.74
C GLY A 168 25.18 -18.11 -5.22
N ARG A 169 24.33 -17.32 -5.89
CA ARG A 169 22.86 -17.33 -5.79
C ARG A 169 22.23 -17.18 -4.38
N ARG A 170 22.23 -15.96 -3.82
CA ARG A 170 21.09 -15.51 -2.99
C ARG A 170 20.17 -14.66 -3.86
N GLY A 171 19.21 -15.31 -4.52
CA GLY A 171 18.08 -14.59 -5.13
C GLY A 171 17.39 -13.75 -4.06
N LYS A 172 16.98 -12.52 -4.41
CA LYS A 172 16.11 -11.71 -3.54
C LYS A 172 14.93 -12.58 -3.11
N ARG A 173 14.55 -12.54 -1.82
CA ARG A 173 13.38 -13.28 -1.32
C ARG A 173 12.15 -12.87 -2.16
N PRO A 174 11.29 -13.84 -2.55
CA PRO A 174 10.12 -13.57 -3.39
C PRO A 174 9.23 -12.46 -2.83
N ASP A 175 9.05 -12.40 -1.51
CA ASP A 175 8.27 -11.37 -0.82
C ASP A 175 8.81 -9.95 -1.02
N ALA A 176 10.14 -9.79 -1.07
CA ALA A 176 10.77 -8.49 -1.29
C ALA A 176 10.60 -8.00 -2.73
N ILE A 177 10.52 -8.93 -3.69
CA ILE A 177 10.24 -8.60 -5.09
C ILE A 177 8.77 -8.19 -5.24
N LEU A 178 7.84 -8.92 -4.61
CA LEU A 178 6.42 -8.58 -4.64
C LEU A 178 6.15 -7.21 -4.00
N ALA A 179 6.78 -6.90 -2.87
CA ALA A 179 6.62 -5.60 -2.21
C ALA A 179 7.14 -4.42 -3.08
N GLU A 180 8.27 -4.60 -3.76
CA GLU A 180 8.85 -3.61 -4.70
C GLU A 180 7.85 -3.32 -5.83
N LEU A 181 7.31 -4.38 -6.46
CA LEU A 181 6.37 -4.26 -7.57
C LEU A 181 5.01 -3.66 -7.12
N GLN A 182 4.53 -4.00 -5.92
CA GLN A 182 3.27 -3.48 -5.38
C GLN A 182 3.35 -1.99 -5.04
N SER A 183 4.49 -1.49 -4.57
CA SER A 183 4.64 -0.08 -4.17
C SER A 183 4.48 0.88 -5.34
N ASP A 184 5.07 0.57 -6.49
CA ASP A 184 5.01 1.44 -7.67
C ASP A 184 3.63 1.40 -8.33
N LEU A 185 2.99 0.22 -8.32
CA LEU A 185 1.60 0.06 -8.74
C LEU A 185 0.66 0.95 -7.91
N VAL A 186 0.79 0.94 -6.59
CA VAL A 186 -0.01 1.78 -5.69
C VAL A 186 0.24 3.28 -5.95
N SER A 187 1.47 3.65 -6.28
CA SER A 187 1.82 5.03 -6.63
C SER A 187 1.18 5.49 -7.94
N LEU A 188 1.09 4.59 -8.93
CA LEU A 188 0.38 4.84 -10.19
C LEU A 188 -1.14 4.91 -9.97
N GLU A 189 -1.73 3.95 -9.27
CA GLU A 189 -3.17 3.93 -8.92
C GLU A 189 -3.58 5.21 -8.21
N TYR A 190 -2.78 5.67 -7.23
CA TYR A 190 -3.02 6.93 -6.53
C TYR A 190 -2.94 8.14 -7.46
N SER A 191 -1.99 8.15 -8.40
CA SER A 191 -1.88 9.24 -9.38
C SER A 191 -3.13 9.29 -10.25
N LEU A 192 -3.64 8.14 -10.69
CA LEU A 192 -4.86 8.03 -11.51
C LEU A 192 -6.13 8.48 -10.78
N GLU A 193 -6.22 8.22 -9.47
CA GLU A 193 -7.31 8.72 -8.64
C GLU A 193 -7.26 10.25 -8.45
N ASN A 194 -6.13 10.89 -8.76
CA ASN A 194 -5.88 12.31 -8.51
C ASN A 194 -5.31 13.01 -9.76
N PRO A 195 -6.16 13.47 -10.71
CA PRO A 195 -5.78 13.98 -12.03
C PRO A 195 -4.69 15.05 -12.07
N GLN A 196 -4.53 15.82 -10.99
CA GLN A 196 -3.48 16.83 -10.82
C GLN A 196 -2.04 16.26 -10.75
N PHE A 197 -1.89 14.95 -10.53
CA PHE A 197 -0.59 14.26 -10.40
C PHE A 197 -0.30 13.29 -11.56
N VAL A 198 -1.22 13.14 -12.51
CA VAL A 198 -1.15 12.16 -13.61
C VAL A 198 -0.07 12.49 -14.67
N GLN A 199 0.57 13.66 -14.59
CA GLN A 199 1.52 14.13 -15.62
C GLN A 199 2.95 13.55 -15.51
N ASP A 200 3.25 12.68 -14.55
CA ASP A 200 4.57 12.06 -14.43
C ASP A 200 4.64 10.71 -15.17
N ASP A 201 5.11 10.73 -16.42
CA ASP A 201 5.34 9.54 -17.25
C ASP A 201 6.33 8.52 -16.63
N ALA A 202 7.15 8.93 -15.66
CA ALA A 202 8.22 8.08 -15.15
C ALA A 202 7.67 6.85 -14.40
N ILE A 203 6.65 7.06 -13.54
CA ILE A 203 6.04 5.99 -12.75
C ILE A 203 5.29 5.01 -13.66
N ALA A 204 4.60 5.52 -14.69
CA ALA A 204 3.93 4.66 -15.67
C ALA A 204 4.95 3.82 -16.46
N LYS A 205 6.09 4.38 -16.85
CA LYS A 205 7.18 3.65 -17.54
C LYS A 205 7.83 2.59 -16.64
N GLU A 206 8.02 2.89 -15.35
CA GLU A 206 8.51 1.91 -14.38
C GLU A 206 7.49 0.78 -14.16
N CYS A 207 6.21 1.10 -14.01
CA CYS A 207 5.12 0.11 -13.90
C CYS A 207 5.06 -0.82 -15.13
N LYS A 208 5.24 -0.28 -16.34
CA LYS A 208 5.36 -1.08 -17.57
C LYS A 208 6.56 -2.02 -17.53
N GLY A 209 7.73 -1.53 -17.11
CA GLY A 209 8.92 -2.36 -16.91
C GLY A 209 8.70 -3.47 -15.88
N HIS A 210 7.97 -3.16 -14.81
CA HIS A 210 7.61 -4.09 -13.74
C HIS A 210 6.60 -5.16 -14.19
N LYS A 211 5.62 -4.80 -15.02
CA LYS A 211 4.74 -5.76 -15.71
C LYS A 211 5.54 -6.76 -16.54
N MET A 212 6.45 -6.28 -17.40
CA MET A 212 7.29 -7.15 -18.24
C MET A 212 8.15 -8.10 -17.40
N LYS A 213 8.71 -7.59 -16.30
CA LYS A 213 9.51 -8.39 -15.36
C LYS A 213 8.69 -9.47 -14.67
N CYS A 214 7.43 -9.18 -14.28
CA CYS A 214 6.52 -10.19 -13.74
C CYS A 214 6.22 -11.29 -14.75
N MET A 215 5.98 -10.93 -16.02
CA MET A 215 5.74 -11.92 -17.09
C MET A 215 6.97 -12.81 -17.32
N GLN A 216 8.17 -12.22 -17.41
CA GLN A 216 9.42 -12.99 -17.52
C GLN A 216 9.67 -13.91 -16.31
N MET A 217 9.29 -13.47 -15.10
CA MET A 217 9.39 -14.29 -13.89
C MET A 217 8.40 -15.47 -13.90
N LEU A 218 7.22 -15.31 -14.49
CA LEU A 218 6.27 -16.41 -14.71
C LEU A 218 6.77 -17.37 -15.80
N GLU A 219 7.22 -16.85 -16.94
CA GLU A 219 7.69 -17.66 -18.08
C GLU A 219 8.94 -18.47 -17.75
N SER A 220 9.83 -17.93 -16.92
CA SER A 220 11.06 -18.62 -16.50
C SER A 220 10.84 -19.73 -15.47
N GLY A 221 9.63 -19.90 -14.93
CA GLY A 221 9.31 -20.91 -13.91
C GLY A 221 10.09 -20.77 -12.60
N SER A 222 10.84 -19.68 -12.42
CA SER A 222 11.79 -19.53 -11.31
C SER A 222 11.10 -19.17 -9.98
N TYR A 223 9.80 -18.85 -10.03
CA TYR A 223 9.02 -18.30 -8.93
C TYR A 223 7.62 -18.93 -8.84
N GLU A 224 7.50 -20.25 -9.02
CA GLU A 224 6.21 -20.98 -8.98
C GLU A 224 5.41 -20.74 -7.69
N SER A 225 6.10 -20.59 -6.55
CA SER A 225 5.45 -20.37 -5.24
C SER A 225 4.67 -19.06 -5.13
N ILE A 226 4.96 -18.08 -6.00
CA ILE A 226 4.31 -16.76 -6.04
C ILE A 226 3.62 -16.49 -7.37
N ALA A 227 3.43 -17.52 -8.21
CA ALA A 227 2.88 -17.35 -9.56
C ALA A 227 1.47 -16.73 -9.55
N SER A 228 0.62 -17.12 -8.59
CA SER A 228 -0.71 -16.53 -8.41
C SER A 228 -0.64 -15.04 -8.12
N ASP A 229 0.28 -14.62 -7.25
CA ASP A 229 0.43 -13.23 -6.85
C ASP A 229 1.02 -12.39 -7.99
N LEU A 230 1.96 -12.96 -8.75
CA LEU A 230 2.50 -12.33 -9.96
C LEU A 230 1.44 -12.13 -11.05
N MET A 231 0.54 -13.11 -11.25
CA MET A 231 -0.58 -12.98 -12.20
C MET A 231 -1.54 -11.86 -11.80
N GLN A 232 -1.93 -11.79 -10.52
CA GLN A 232 -2.76 -10.69 -10.01
C GLN A 232 -2.06 -9.32 -10.16
N LEU A 233 -0.74 -9.29 -9.97
CA LEU A 233 0.03 -8.07 -10.15
C LEU A 233 0.05 -7.60 -11.60
N ILE A 234 0.26 -8.53 -12.55
CA ILE A 234 0.24 -8.23 -13.99
C ILE A 234 -1.12 -7.68 -14.40
N GLU A 235 -2.21 -8.26 -13.91
CA GLU A 235 -3.56 -7.80 -14.19
C GLU A 235 -3.77 -6.35 -13.68
N ARG A 236 -3.39 -6.07 -12.44
CA ARG A 236 -3.52 -4.71 -11.88
C ARG A 236 -2.61 -3.69 -12.58
N PHE A 237 -1.38 -4.06 -12.94
CA PHE A 237 -0.53 -3.21 -13.76
C PHE A 237 -1.17 -2.90 -15.12
N SER A 238 -1.81 -3.89 -15.75
CA SER A 238 -2.48 -3.70 -17.05
C SER A 238 -3.66 -2.74 -16.92
N GLN A 239 -4.48 -2.89 -15.88
CA GLN A 239 -5.60 -1.99 -15.59
C GLN A 239 -5.14 -0.56 -15.31
N ALA A 240 -4.13 -0.39 -14.46
CA ALA A 240 -3.60 0.94 -14.12
C ALA A 240 -2.96 1.63 -15.32
N LEU A 241 -2.17 0.90 -16.13
CA LEU A 241 -1.57 1.45 -17.34
C LEU A 241 -2.62 1.81 -18.40
N GLU A 242 -3.65 0.98 -18.61
CA GLU A 242 -4.77 1.32 -19.51
C GLU A 242 -5.47 2.62 -19.08
N LEU A 243 -5.82 2.75 -17.79
CA LEU A 243 -6.41 3.97 -17.24
C LEU A 243 -5.49 5.18 -17.42
N TYR A 244 -4.18 5.01 -17.26
CA TYR A 244 -3.18 6.05 -17.51
C TYR A 244 -3.16 6.52 -18.96
N GLU A 245 -3.19 5.60 -19.92
CA GLU A 245 -3.27 5.94 -21.34
C GLU A 245 -4.56 6.69 -21.67
N CYS A 246 -5.69 6.25 -21.11
CA CYS A 246 -6.99 6.91 -21.30
C CYS A 246 -6.98 8.35 -20.75
N MET A 247 -6.29 8.60 -19.64
CA MET A 247 -6.24 9.93 -19.01
C MET A 247 -5.19 10.87 -19.61
N THR A 248 -4.07 10.36 -20.10
CA THR A 248 -2.94 11.18 -20.60
C THR A 248 -2.81 11.22 -22.11
N GLY A 249 -3.37 10.23 -22.81
CA GLY A 249 -3.14 10.01 -24.24
C GLY A 249 -1.74 9.48 -24.59
N VAL A 250 -0.88 9.21 -23.60
CA VAL A 250 0.46 8.64 -23.81
C VAL A 250 0.33 7.13 -23.99
N ASP A 251 0.75 6.58 -25.13
CA ASP A 251 0.68 5.15 -25.44
C ASP A 251 1.67 4.32 -24.60
N MET A 252 1.15 3.53 -23.68
CA MET A 252 1.90 2.59 -22.84
C MET A 252 1.79 1.14 -23.32
N GLY A 253 1.03 0.85 -24.38
CA GLY A 253 0.87 -0.49 -24.96
C GLY A 253 -0.25 -1.35 -24.36
N GLU A 254 -1.13 -0.80 -23.52
CA GLU A 254 -2.22 -1.50 -22.81
C GLU A 254 -3.64 -1.05 -23.24
N GLY A 255 -3.74 0.16 -23.80
CA GLY A 255 -5.00 0.78 -24.21
C GLY A 255 -5.50 0.36 -25.59
N GLU A 256 -6.52 1.07 -26.05
CA GLU A 256 -7.31 0.73 -27.24
C GLU A 256 -6.45 0.68 -28.53
N ALA A 257 -5.44 1.54 -28.64
CA ALA A 257 -4.49 1.56 -29.76
C ALA A 257 -3.61 0.31 -29.79
N ALA A 258 -3.23 -0.24 -28.64
CA ALA A 258 -2.46 -1.48 -28.56
C ALA A 258 -3.34 -2.71 -28.86
N ARG A 259 -4.59 -2.72 -28.38
CA ARG A 259 -5.58 -3.77 -28.72
C ARG A 259 -5.89 -3.77 -30.20
N ALA A 260 -6.08 -2.61 -30.81
CA ALA A 260 -6.28 -2.48 -32.25
C ALA A 260 -5.06 -3.00 -33.05
N ARG A 261 -3.83 -2.75 -32.58
CA ARG A 261 -2.60 -3.29 -33.18
C ARG A 261 -2.49 -4.81 -33.03
N ALA A 262 -2.83 -5.37 -31.87
CA ALA A 262 -2.84 -6.82 -31.62
C ALA A 262 -3.90 -7.53 -32.47
N LEU A 263 -5.10 -6.96 -32.59
CA LEU A 263 -6.19 -7.49 -33.41
C LEU A 263 -5.92 -7.40 -34.91
N THR A 264 -5.11 -6.45 -35.36
CA THR A 264 -4.74 -6.28 -36.77
C THR A 264 -3.48 -7.06 -37.18
N GLY A 265 -2.81 -7.74 -36.24
CA GLY A 265 -1.73 -8.71 -36.52
C GLY A 265 -0.49 -8.13 -37.21
N LYS A 266 -0.27 -6.81 -37.16
CA LYS A 266 0.92 -6.18 -37.74
C LYS A 266 2.05 -6.10 -36.69
N PRO A 267 3.16 -6.85 -36.86
CA PRO A 267 4.30 -6.71 -35.96
C PRO A 267 4.98 -5.36 -36.17
N SER A 268 5.32 -4.66 -35.07
CA SER A 268 6.14 -3.46 -35.11
C SER A 268 7.52 -3.83 -35.65
N LYS A 269 7.93 -3.16 -36.73
CA LYS A 269 9.32 -3.17 -37.18
C LYS A 269 10.00 -2.03 -36.41
N ASP A 270 10.47 -2.33 -35.21
CA ASP A 270 11.34 -1.43 -34.46
C ASP A 270 12.66 -1.29 -35.22
N ASN A 271 12.76 -0.28 -36.06
CA ASN A 271 14.01 0.30 -36.50
C ASN A 271 13.89 1.81 -36.34
N GLY A 272 14.73 2.36 -35.47
CA GLY A 272 14.86 3.80 -35.31
C GLY A 272 15.23 4.47 -36.63
N GLY A 273 14.55 5.56 -36.93
CA GLY A 273 14.83 6.41 -38.08
C GLY A 273 13.56 6.93 -38.75
N ASP A 274 13.21 8.19 -38.45
CA ASP A 274 12.48 9.10 -39.35
C ASP A 274 10.97 8.85 -39.59
N SER A 275 10.16 8.88 -38.52
CA SER A 275 8.70 8.59 -38.60
C SER A 275 7.77 9.80 -38.84
N ASP A 276 8.27 11.03 -38.96
CA ASP A 276 7.40 12.21 -39.15
C ASP A 276 6.87 12.33 -40.59
N ASP A 277 7.62 11.84 -41.58
CA ASP A 277 7.25 11.96 -43.01
C ASP A 277 6.20 10.92 -43.46
N GLU A 278 6.16 9.73 -42.85
CA GLU A 278 5.13 8.73 -43.16
C GLU A 278 3.80 9.03 -42.47
N TYR A 279 3.82 9.50 -41.22
CA TYR A 279 2.62 9.89 -40.49
C TYR A 279 1.90 11.08 -41.18
N SER A 280 2.67 12.05 -41.68
CA SER A 280 2.12 13.20 -42.41
C SER A 280 1.60 12.83 -43.81
N LYS A 281 2.19 11.85 -44.50
CA LYS A 281 1.64 11.27 -45.75
C LYS A 281 0.37 10.46 -45.51
N GLN A 282 0.28 9.71 -44.41
CA GLN A 282 -0.93 8.94 -44.06
C GLN A 282 -2.09 9.84 -43.61
N LEU A 283 -1.81 10.94 -42.91
CA LEU A 283 -2.82 11.97 -42.63
C LEU A 283 -3.32 12.63 -43.92
N ARG A 284 -2.43 12.99 -44.86
CA ARG A 284 -2.83 13.56 -46.15
C ARG A 284 -3.61 12.58 -47.04
N ALA A 285 -3.30 11.29 -46.98
CA ALA A 285 -4.05 10.26 -47.71
C ALA A 285 -5.47 10.05 -47.15
N ARG A 286 -5.70 10.31 -45.85
CA ARG A 286 -7.04 10.31 -45.23
C ARG A 286 -7.87 11.58 -45.50
N VAL A 287 -7.22 12.65 -45.99
CA VAL A 287 -7.88 13.90 -46.41
C VAL A 287 -8.11 13.91 -47.94
N ALA A 288 -8.05 12.76 -48.61
CA ALA A 288 -8.63 12.63 -49.94
C ALA A 288 -10.16 12.77 -49.83
N PRO A 289 -10.82 13.57 -50.69
CA PRO A 289 -12.22 13.96 -50.49
C PRO A 289 -13.13 12.76 -50.79
N GLN A 290 -13.45 11.97 -49.77
CA GLN A 290 -14.65 11.14 -49.78
C GLN A 290 -15.84 12.01 -49.43
N ASN A 291 -16.97 11.81 -50.13
CA ASN A 291 -18.20 12.58 -49.95
C ASN A 291 -18.52 12.78 -48.46
N ALA A 292 -18.42 14.02 -47.97
CA ALA A 292 -18.57 14.37 -46.56
C ALA A 292 -19.89 13.87 -45.94
N GLN A 293 -20.94 13.76 -46.76
CA GLN A 293 -22.24 13.21 -46.35
C GLN A 293 -22.18 11.71 -46.01
N GLN A 294 -21.42 10.90 -46.75
CA GLN A 294 -21.28 9.47 -46.45
C GLN A 294 -20.41 9.22 -45.21
N VAL A 295 -19.39 10.06 -44.98
CA VAL A 295 -18.54 9.98 -43.77
C VAL A 295 -19.36 10.37 -42.54
N MET A 296 -20.17 11.42 -42.65
CA MET A 296 -21.07 11.85 -41.57
C MET A 296 -22.13 10.79 -41.23
N LEU A 297 -22.71 10.15 -42.24
CA LEU A 297 -23.75 9.12 -42.02
C LEU A 297 -23.16 7.86 -41.36
N LYS A 298 -21.96 7.43 -41.76
CA LYS A 298 -21.23 6.34 -41.08
C LYS A 298 -20.82 6.70 -39.65
N ALA A 299 -20.44 7.95 -39.39
CA ALA A 299 -20.13 8.41 -38.04
C ALA A 299 -21.40 8.44 -37.15
N GLN A 300 -22.55 8.79 -37.73
CA GLN A 300 -23.83 8.77 -37.03
C GLN A 300 -24.30 7.34 -36.71
N GLU A 301 -24.10 6.39 -37.62
CA GLU A 301 -24.38 4.97 -37.36
C GLU A 301 -23.43 4.38 -36.29
N ALA A 302 -22.14 4.71 -36.35
CA ALA A 302 -21.16 4.25 -35.35
C ALA A 302 -21.46 4.81 -33.95
N THR A 303 -21.88 6.07 -33.85
CA THR A 303 -22.28 6.67 -32.56
C THR A 303 -23.56 6.05 -32.01
N GLN A 304 -24.53 5.68 -32.87
CA GLN A 304 -25.71 4.95 -32.42
C GLN A 304 -25.37 3.55 -31.90
N GLN A 305 -24.48 2.83 -32.58
CA GLN A 305 -24.03 1.50 -32.14
C GLN A 305 -23.30 1.56 -30.79
N LEU A 306 -22.44 2.57 -30.59
CA LEU A 306 -21.78 2.79 -29.30
C LEU A 306 -22.79 3.08 -28.17
N VAL A 307 -23.78 3.93 -28.43
CA VAL A 307 -24.83 4.23 -27.44
C VAL A 307 -25.66 2.99 -27.10
N GLU A 308 -25.94 2.12 -28.08
CA GLU A 308 -26.63 0.85 -27.84
C GLU A 308 -25.77 -0.13 -27.03
N GLN A 309 -24.47 -0.19 -27.29
CA GLN A 309 -23.53 -1.01 -26.54
C GLN A 309 -23.44 -0.56 -25.07
N GLU A 310 -23.26 0.73 -24.82
CA GLU A 310 -23.24 1.33 -23.48
C GLU A 310 -24.55 1.07 -22.70
N ARG A 311 -25.70 1.13 -23.40
CA ARG A 311 -27.00 0.79 -22.81
C ARG A 311 -27.07 -0.68 -22.40
N ASN A 312 -26.57 -1.58 -23.24
CA ASN A 312 -26.57 -3.01 -22.94
C ASN A 312 -25.63 -3.35 -21.78
N GLU A 313 -24.44 -2.76 -21.74
CA GLU A 313 -23.49 -2.92 -20.63
C GLU A 313 -24.07 -2.38 -19.31
N THR A 314 -24.74 -1.23 -19.36
CA THR A 314 -25.44 -0.67 -18.19
C THR A 314 -26.54 -1.60 -17.68
N ILE A 315 -27.31 -2.23 -18.58
CA ILE A 315 -28.35 -3.19 -18.20
C ILE A 315 -27.71 -4.44 -17.56
N GLN A 316 -26.61 -4.94 -18.10
CA GLN A 316 -25.89 -6.09 -17.53
C GLN A 316 -25.32 -5.78 -16.14
N LEU A 317 -24.70 -4.61 -15.96
CA LEU A 317 -24.17 -4.18 -14.67
C LEU A 317 -25.28 -4.01 -13.62
N ARG A 318 -26.45 -3.49 -14.02
CA ARG A 318 -27.64 -3.43 -13.14
C ARG A 318 -28.12 -4.82 -12.73
N ALA A 319 -28.15 -5.78 -13.66
CA ALA A 319 -28.52 -7.15 -13.35
C ALA A 319 -27.52 -7.81 -12.37
N GLN A 320 -26.23 -7.60 -12.56
CA GLN A 320 -25.19 -8.09 -11.64
C GLN A 320 -25.30 -7.46 -10.24
N LEU A 321 -25.60 -6.16 -10.16
CA LEU A 321 -25.83 -5.48 -8.87
C LEU A 321 -27.05 -6.04 -8.14
N GLU A 322 -28.15 -6.31 -8.85
CA GLU A 322 -29.34 -6.93 -8.26
C GLU A 322 -29.06 -8.37 -7.79
N GLU A 323 -28.29 -9.15 -8.56
CA GLU A 323 -27.88 -10.49 -8.17
C GLU A 323 -26.99 -10.48 -6.92
N MET A 324 -26.02 -9.58 -6.85
CA MET A 324 -25.15 -9.41 -5.69
C MET A 324 -25.93 -8.96 -4.45
N ARG A 325 -26.92 -8.08 -4.63
CA ARG A 325 -27.81 -7.68 -3.54
C ARG A 325 -28.62 -8.86 -3.00
N ARG A 326 -29.18 -9.70 -3.88
CA ARG A 326 -29.89 -10.93 -3.47
C ARG A 326 -28.97 -11.89 -2.73
N LYS A 327 -27.75 -12.13 -3.25
CA LYS A 327 -26.73 -12.96 -2.58
C LYS A 327 -26.37 -12.43 -1.20
N TYR A 328 -26.26 -11.11 -1.04
CA TYR A 328 -26.00 -10.48 0.25
C TYR A 328 -27.16 -10.68 1.22
N GLU A 329 -28.41 -10.45 0.79
CA GLU A 329 -29.60 -10.66 1.61
C GLU A 329 -29.73 -12.13 2.07
N ASP A 330 -29.47 -13.09 1.18
CA ASP A 330 -29.46 -14.52 1.50
C ASP A 330 -28.37 -14.88 2.52
N MET A 331 -27.15 -14.36 2.35
CA MET A 331 -26.05 -14.58 3.30
C MET A 331 -26.31 -13.92 4.65
N HIS A 332 -26.90 -12.73 4.66
CA HIS A 332 -27.29 -12.02 5.87
C HIS A 332 -28.37 -12.78 6.66
N ASN A 333 -29.37 -13.32 5.96
CA ASN A 333 -30.42 -14.16 6.56
C ASN A 333 -29.82 -15.44 7.16
N LYS A 334 -28.95 -16.14 6.43
CA LYS A 334 -28.23 -17.33 6.94
C LYS A 334 -27.41 -17.02 8.19
N TYR A 335 -26.71 -15.87 8.21
CA TYR A 335 -25.96 -15.45 9.39
C TYR A 335 -26.87 -15.17 10.60
N LYS A 336 -28.01 -14.50 10.38
CA LYS A 336 -29.00 -14.21 11.42
C LYS A 336 -29.59 -15.49 12.01
N ASP A 337 -29.89 -16.48 11.17
CA ASP A 337 -30.38 -17.79 11.61
C ASP A 337 -29.30 -18.57 12.39
N ALA A 338 -28.06 -18.59 11.90
CA ALA A 338 -26.94 -19.20 12.62
C ALA A 338 -26.68 -18.55 14.00
N LYS A 339 -26.79 -17.22 14.09
CA LYS A 339 -26.68 -16.47 15.34
C LYS A 339 -27.82 -16.81 16.31
N ARG A 340 -29.07 -16.94 15.82
CA ARG A 340 -30.21 -17.39 16.64
C ARG A 340 -30.03 -18.81 17.15
N VAL A 341 -29.61 -19.74 16.30
CA VAL A 341 -29.35 -21.14 16.70
C VAL A 341 -28.25 -21.19 17.75
N THR A 342 -27.18 -20.42 17.58
CA THR A 342 -26.09 -20.36 18.56
C THR A 342 -26.59 -19.78 19.87
N PHE A 343 -27.35 -18.68 19.85
CA PHE A 343 -27.96 -18.12 21.06
C PHE A 343 -28.87 -19.11 21.79
N VAL A 344 -29.75 -19.83 21.09
CA VAL A 344 -30.62 -20.86 21.68
C VAL A 344 -29.79 -22.02 22.26
N CYS A 345 -28.79 -22.51 21.52
CA CYS A 345 -27.89 -23.55 22.02
C CYS A 345 -27.14 -23.09 23.26
N THR A 346 -26.59 -21.87 23.29
CA THR A 346 -25.89 -21.33 24.46
C THR A 346 -26.84 -21.14 25.64
N ALA A 347 -28.03 -20.59 25.40
CA ALA A 347 -29.04 -20.35 26.44
C ALA A 347 -29.58 -21.65 27.06
N VAL A 348 -29.64 -22.75 26.32
CA VAL A 348 -30.11 -24.05 26.83
C VAL A 348 -28.96 -24.87 27.44
N PHE A 349 -27.80 -24.95 26.77
CA PHE A 349 -26.71 -25.83 27.20
C PHE A 349 -25.91 -25.27 28.38
N VAL A 350 -25.67 -23.96 28.45
CA VAL A 350 -24.86 -23.35 29.52
C VAL A 350 -25.49 -23.55 30.91
N PRO A 351 -26.78 -23.21 31.15
CA PRO A 351 -27.39 -23.43 32.46
C PRO A 351 -27.50 -24.91 32.81
N TYR A 352 -27.78 -25.81 31.85
CA TYR A 352 -27.83 -27.26 32.09
C TYR A 352 -26.48 -27.82 32.57
N PHE A 353 -25.38 -27.42 31.92
CA PHE A 353 -24.03 -27.83 32.34
C PHE A 353 -23.62 -27.19 33.67
N HIS A 354 -23.99 -25.93 33.89
CA HIS A 354 -23.69 -25.22 35.12
C HIS A 354 -24.41 -25.81 36.35
N GLU A 355 -25.67 -26.22 36.21
CA GLU A 355 -26.40 -26.94 37.27
C GLU A 355 -25.77 -28.30 37.58
N ARG A 356 -25.41 -29.09 36.56
CA ARG A 356 -24.75 -30.38 36.78
C ARG A 356 -23.38 -30.24 37.46
N LEU A 357 -22.61 -29.21 37.12
CA LEU A 357 -21.33 -28.91 37.77
C LEU A 357 -21.51 -28.46 39.24
N ARG A 358 -22.54 -27.67 39.55
CA ARG A 358 -22.90 -27.31 40.94
C ARG A 358 -23.35 -28.53 41.75
N LEU A 359 -24.14 -29.43 41.16
CA LEU A 359 -24.59 -30.65 41.82
C LEU A 359 -23.40 -31.58 42.11
N ALA A 360 -22.50 -31.74 41.13
CA ALA A 360 -21.30 -32.57 41.26
C ALA A 360 -20.32 -32.03 42.32
N THR A 361 -20.13 -30.70 42.38
CA THR A 361 -19.30 -30.07 43.42
C THR A 361 -19.92 -30.24 44.80
N ARG A 362 -21.22 -30.00 44.98
CA ARG A 362 -21.93 -30.26 46.26
C ARG A 362 -21.77 -31.71 46.72
N ILE A 363 -21.96 -32.68 45.83
CA ILE A 363 -21.81 -34.11 46.13
C ILE A 363 -20.35 -34.46 46.48
N SER A 364 -19.36 -33.85 45.81
CA SER A 364 -17.94 -34.02 46.17
C SER A 364 -17.65 -33.46 47.56
N TRP A 365 -18.21 -32.30 47.91
CA TRP A 365 -18.01 -31.69 49.23
C TRP A 365 -18.64 -32.53 50.34
N THR A 366 -19.88 -33.00 50.16
CA THR A 366 -20.53 -33.89 51.14
C THR A 366 -19.80 -35.23 51.27
N SER A 367 -19.30 -35.79 50.16
CA SER A 367 -18.51 -37.03 50.19
C SER A 367 -17.16 -36.87 50.91
N ARG A 368 -16.50 -35.72 50.78
CA ARG A 368 -15.26 -35.41 51.53
C ARG A 368 -15.53 -35.17 53.01
N LEU A 369 -16.66 -34.55 53.33
CA LEU A 369 -17.11 -34.35 54.72
C LEU A 369 -17.40 -35.70 55.40
N LEU A 370 -18.14 -36.59 54.72
CA LEU A 370 -18.43 -37.94 55.20
C LEU A 370 -17.17 -38.78 55.40
N MET A 371 -16.19 -38.68 54.49
CA MET A 371 -14.88 -39.32 54.67
C MET A 371 -14.11 -38.80 55.89
N ARG A 372 -14.16 -37.48 56.16
CA ARG A 372 -13.52 -36.90 57.35
C ARG A 372 -14.20 -37.30 58.65
N LEU A 373 -15.50 -37.59 58.61
CA LEU A 373 -16.28 -38.06 59.76
C LEU A 373 -16.25 -39.59 59.93
N GLY A 374 -15.49 -40.33 59.10
CA GLY A 374 -15.37 -41.79 59.18
C GLY A 374 -16.63 -42.56 58.77
N LEU A 375 -17.60 -41.90 58.10
CA LEU A 375 -18.86 -42.49 57.68
C LEU A 375 -18.76 -43.06 56.27
N MET A 376 -19.45 -44.19 56.02
CA MET A 376 -19.43 -44.85 54.70
C MET A 376 -19.99 -43.94 53.60
N ILE A 377 -19.23 -43.81 52.50
CA ILE A 377 -19.62 -43.05 51.33
C ILE A 377 -20.70 -43.82 50.55
N PRO A 378 -21.85 -43.20 50.20
CA PRO A 378 -22.86 -43.84 49.39
C PRO A 378 -22.32 -44.26 48.01
N PRO A 379 -22.72 -45.43 47.46
CA PRO A 379 -22.21 -45.96 46.19
C PRO A 379 -22.45 -45.02 44.99
N VAL A 380 -23.50 -44.20 45.04
CA VAL A 380 -23.82 -43.17 44.02
C VAL A 380 -22.74 -42.08 43.96
N ALA A 381 -22.22 -41.65 45.11
CA ALA A 381 -21.15 -40.66 45.18
C ALA A 381 -19.82 -41.22 44.65
N ARG A 382 -19.57 -42.52 44.83
CA ARG A 382 -18.39 -43.20 44.28
C ARG A 382 -18.43 -43.29 42.75
N ARG A 383 -19.60 -43.56 42.15
CA ARG A 383 -19.80 -43.54 40.69
C ARG A 383 -19.64 -42.13 40.09
N LEU A 384 -20.17 -41.10 40.76
CA LEU A 384 -20.03 -39.70 40.32
C LEU A 384 -18.59 -39.16 40.43
N MET A 385 -17.81 -39.57 41.43
CA MET A 385 -16.38 -39.24 41.51
C MET A 385 -15.58 -39.87 40.37
N ASN A 386 -15.93 -41.09 39.95
CA ASN A 386 -15.32 -41.71 38.77
C ASN A 386 -15.75 -41.02 37.47
N LEU A 387 -17.00 -40.57 37.36
CA LEU A 387 -17.47 -39.75 36.23
C LEU A 387 -16.74 -38.39 36.17
N MET A 388 -16.45 -37.78 37.32
CA MET A 388 -15.66 -36.53 37.38
C MET A 388 -14.20 -36.72 36.98
N LYS A 389 -13.59 -37.86 37.31
CA LYS A 389 -12.27 -38.25 36.78
C LYS A 389 -12.32 -38.46 35.26
N PHE A 390 -13.41 -39.04 34.75
CA PHE A 390 -13.64 -39.21 33.32
C PHE A 390 -13.84 -37.86 32.59
N THR A 391 -14.52 -36.89 33.21
CA THR A 391 -14.64 -35.52 32.64
C THR A 391 -13.33 -34.72 32.73
N ARG A 392 -12.44 -35.00 33.69
CA ARG A 392 -11.07 -34.45 33.71
C ARG A 392 -10.20 -35.03 32.58
N LEU A 393 -10.43 -36.29 32.22
CA LEU A 393 -9.81 -36.97 31.06
C LEU A 393 -10.40 -36.47 29.73
N MET A 394 -11.71 -36.21 29.70
CA MET A 394 -12.41 -35.46 28.66
C MET A 394 -12.22 -33.95 28.84
N HIS A 395 -10.99 -33.52 29.12
CA HIS A 395 -10.52 -32.23 28.64
C HIS A 395 -10.58 -32.31 27.11
N LEU A 396 -11.79 -32.14 26.57
CA LEU A 396 -12.01 -31.51 25.29
C LEU A 396 -11.06 -30.33 25.30
N LYS A 397 -10.01 -30.45 24.49
CA LYS A 397 -8.97 -29.45 24.33
C LYS A 397 -9.65 -28.09 24.28
N PRO A 398 -9.07 -27.03 24.87
CA PRO A 398 -9.54 -25.65 24.71
C PRO A 398 -9.27 -25.14 23.28
N LYS A 399 -9.71 -25.91 22.28
CA LYS A 399 -9.76 -25.56 20.86
C LYS A 399 -11.15 -25.01 20.49
N CYS A 400 -12.23 -25.44 21.16
CA CYS A 400 -13.56 -24.87 20.91
C CYS A 400 -13.75 -23.47 21.54
N LEU A 401 -13.09 -23.17 22.67
CA LEU A 401 -13.12 -21.82 23.26
C LEU A 401 -12.24 -20.81 22.50
N ARG A 402 -11.24 -21.28 21.75
CA ARG A 402 -10.37 -20.41 20.94
C ARG A 402 -11.02 -19.94 19.63
N ILE A 403 -12.06 -20.65 19.17
CA ILE A 403 -12.88 -20.23 18.04
C ILE A 403 -13.86 -19.12 18.46
N HIS A 404 -14.36 -19.15 19.70
CA HIS A 404 -15.29 -18.12 20.18
C HIS A 404 -14.63 -16.75 20.41
N HIS A 405 -13.36 -16.70 20.81
CA HIS A 405 -12.64 -15.43 20.97
C HIS A 405 -12.10 -14.85 19.63
N ARG A 406 -12.13 -15.62 18.53
CA ARG A 406 -11.77 -15.12 17.18
C ARG A 406 -12.97 -14.72 16.32
N LEU A 407 -14.18 -15.16 16.67
CA LEU A 407 -15.43 -14.77 16.00
C LEU A 407 -16.14 -13.57 16.63
N LEU A 408 -15.58 -12.99 17.69
CA LEU A 408 -16.07 -11.77 18.34
C LEU A 408 -15.14 -10.56 18.13
N THR A 409 -14.05 -10.74 17.37
CA THR A 409 -13.05 -9.71 17.04
C THR A 409 -12.86 -9.50 15.54
N VAL A 410 -13.79 -10.01 14.72
CA VAL A 410 -14.06 -9.62 13.34
C VAL A 410 -15.55 -9.32 13.27
#